data_AF-A0A812R167-F1
#
_entry.id   AF-A0A812R167-F1
#
_cell.length_a   1.000
_cell.length_b   1.000
_cell.length_c   1.000
_cell.angle_alpha   90.00
_cell.angle_beta   90.00
_cell.angle_gamma   90.00
#
_symmetry.space_group_name_H-M   'P 1'
#
loop_
_entity.id
_entity.type
_entity.pdbx_description
1 polymer ?
#
loop_
_entity_poly.entity_id
_entity_poly.type
_entity_poly.pdbx_seq_one_letter_code
_entity_poly.pdbx_strand_id
1 'polypeptide(L)'
;MVQAVEFTCGIWSPTFWLDKLCINQVDGDAKAEAIAALPDIVRSSSRMVLLWDDTYFERLWCLMEIGIFANSHDTDALSVLPLWLAPWLLFGMSLEWLCARWTIPLVNSSLTQSEPWFLIPPISPTKLIAQNVAFALGITVARLPSIALALLAFHFKLQTRQALLKQLEMFDVHTTTKCLVAGDRPLLEDMLARLYDEIDALPLAVAFDVPDSEAQTLLPQRALHDRKLAEVLRTESVRKVTSYPSHQQALEAFNTFIREHLLQKALQESGAETRISPSLCSLTYMAFVCGCLSATYLQCDGVPCDVEAQATGYASTQQMWAADVLAMLNTFTLVLPTLPSLLLKVAGAVSHQKIGICCQASVGLLLGTASCAFTLSLNGVCCACITGMFIQDGVR
;
A
#
# COMPACT_ATOMS: atom_id res chain seq x y z
N MET A 1 2.76 -11.59 -29.79
CA MET A 1 3.66 -11.05 -28.74
C MET A 1 2.83 -10.09 -27.90
N VAL A 2 2.42 -10.50 -26.69
CA VAL A 2 1.54 -9.69 -25.84
C VAL A 2 2.39 -8.55 -25.23
N GLN A 3 1.97 -7.30 -25.44
CA GLN A 3 2.73 -6.13 -24.99
C GLN A 3 2.52 -5.90 -23.49
N ALA A 4 3.61 -5.86 -22.73
CA ALA A 4 3.60 -5.34 -21.36
C ALA A 4 3.57 -3.81 -21.40
N VAL A 5 2.96 -3.19 -20.38
CA VAL A 5 2.93 -1.73 -20.25
C VAL A 5 4.04 -1.27 -19.32
N GLU A 6 4.89 -0.38 -19.80
CA GLU A 6 5.86 0.35 -19.00
C GLU A 6 5.25 1.69 -18.57
N PHE A 7 5.05 1.88 -17.26
CA PHE A 7 4.39 3.08 -16.73
C PHE A 7 5.35 4.23 -16.40
N THR A 8 6.67 4.09 -16.51
CA THR A 8 7.62 5.19 -16.20
C THR A 8 8.80 5.29 -17.16
N CYS A 9 9.32 6.52 -17.31
CA CYS A 9 10.47 6.88 -18.15
C CYS A 9 11.82 6.54 -17.47
N GLY A 10 12.09 5.29 -17.12
CA GLY A 10 13.37 4.93 -16.49
C GLY A 10 13.74 3.44 -16.57
N ILE A 11 15.06 3.17 -16.52
CA ILE A 11 15.72 1.85 -16.64
C ILE A 11 15.33 0.87 -15.51
N TRP A 12 14.60 1.33 -14.49
CA TRP A 12 14.24 0.57 -13.29
C TRP A 12 12.72 0.45 -13.07
N SER A 13 11.92 0.71 -14.11
CA SER A 13 10.47 0.58 -14.00
C SER A 13 10.07 -0.89 -13.96
N PRO A 14 9.22 -1.33 -13.02
CA PRO A 14 8.55 -2.61 -13.16
C PRO A 14 7.69 -2.59 -14.43
N THR A 15 7.69 -3.72 -15.14
CA THR A 15 6.75 -4.00 -16.24
C THR A 15 5.46 -4.55 -15.66
N PHE A 16 4.34 -4.00 -16.10
CA PHE A 16 3.02 -4.46 -15.65
C PHE A 16 2.27 -5.12 -16.80
N TRP A 17 1.58 -6.21 -16.46
CA TRP A 17 0.59 -6.80 -17.33
C TRP A 17 -0.79 -6.53 -16.73
N LEU A 18 -1.65 -5.89 -17.51
CA LEU A 18 -3.02 -5.54 -17.12
C LEU A 18 -3.93 -6.01 -18.25
N ASP A 19 -4.82 -6.94 -17.95
CA ASP A 19 -5.75 -7.57 -18.90
C ASP A 19 -6.38 -6.57 -19.88
N LYS A 20 -6.94 -5.48 -19.36
CA LYS A 20 -7.68 -4.48 -20.13
C LYS A 20 -6.80 -3.64 -21.03
N LEU A 21 -5.50 -3.53 -20.75
CA LEU A 21 -4.53 -2.77 -21.52
C LEU A 21 -3.73 -3.64 -22.49
N CYS A 22 -3.44 -4.88 -22.10
CA CYS A 22 -2.57 -5.79 -22.85
C CYS A 22 -3.36 -6.67 -23.84
N ILE A 23 -4.65 -6.89 -23.61
CA ILE A 23 -5.53 -7.63 -24.51
C ILE A 23 -6.22 -6.63 -25.45
N ASN A 24 -6.18 -6.89 -26.75
CA ASN A 24 -6.91 -6.10 -27.73
C ASN A 24 -8.42 -6.18 -27.42
N GLN A 25 -9.03 -5.05 -27.07
CA GLN A 25 -10.45 -5.00 -26.70
C GLN A 25 -11.39 -4.86 -27.92
N VAL A 26 -10.84 -4.62 -29.11
CA VAL A 26 -11.59 -4.31 -30.34
C VAL A 26 -11.62 -5.49 -31.30
N ASP A 27 -10.47 -6.13 -31.51
CA ASP A 27 -10.35 -7.29 -32.41
C ASP A 27 -10.65 -8.60 -31.64
N GLY A 28 -11.71 -9.29 -32.05
CA GLY A 28 -12.18 -10.51 -31.40
C GLY A 28 -11.20 -11.68 -31.51
N ASP A 29 -10.49 -11.82 -32.63
CA ASP A 29 -9.57 -12.94 -32.85
C ASP A 29 -8.29 -12.73 -32.02
N ALA A 30 -7.74 -11.51 -32.07
CA ALA A 30 -6.59 -11.13 -31.22
C ALA A 30 -6.93 -11.21 -29.73
N LYS A 31 -8.18 -10.88 -29.35
CA LYS A 31 -8.67 -11.05 -27.98
C LYS A 31 -8.70 -12.52 -27.57
N ALA A 32 -9.24 -13.40 -28.41
CA ALA A 32 -9.32 -14.83 -28.14
C ALA A 32 -7.91 -15.46 -28.03
N GLU A 33 -6.99 -15.10 -28.92
CA GLU A 33 -5.59 -15.53 -28.86
C GLU A 33 -4.91 -15.06 -27.56
N ALA A 34 -5.09 -13.79 -27.19
CA ALA A 34 -4.52 -13.25 -25.96
C ALA A 34 -5.12 -13.91 -24.71
N ILE A 35 -6.43 -14.19 -24.70
CA ILE A 35 -7.10 -14.92 -23.61
C ILE A 35 -6.54 -16.34 -23.49
N ALA A 36 -6.31 -17.03 -24.61
CA ALA A 36 -5.71 -18.36 -24.61
C ALA A 36 -4.27 -18.36 -24.05
N ALA A 37 -3.54 -17.26 -24.21
CA ALA A 37 -2.18 -17.09 -23.69
C ALA A 37 -2.12 -16.67 -22.20
N LEU A 38 -3.25 -16.34 -21.57
CA LEU A 38 -3.28 -15.84 -20.19
C LEU A 38 -2.59 -16.75 -19.16
N PRO A 39 -2.85 -18.08 -19.16
CA PRO A 39 -2.17 -18.98 -18.24
C PRO A 39 -0.65 -18.85 -18.29
N ASP A 40 -0.07 -18.76 -19.48
CA ASP A 40 1.38 -18.69 -19.65
C ASP A 40 1.95 -17.35 -19.19
N ILE A 41 1.21 -16.25 -19.41
CA ILE A 41 1.59 -14.92 -18.91
C ILE A 41 1.58 -14.91 -17.39
N VAL A 42 0.54 -15.43 -16.76
CA VAL A 42 0.43 -15.51 -15.30
C VAL A 42 1.56 -16.38 -14.72
N ARG A 43 1.87 -17.54 -15.32
CA ARG A 43 3.00 -18.38 -14.91
C ARG A 43 4.37 -17.72 -15.12
N SER A 44 4.52 -16.86 -16.12
CA SER A 44 5.77 -16.15 -16.40
C SER A 44 5.97 -14.88 -15.56
N SER A 45 4.93 -14.43 -14.85
CA SER A 45 4.97 -13.22 -14.05
C SER A 45 5.74 -13.46 -12.76
N SER A 46 6.66 -12.56 -12.39
CA SER A 46 7.46 -12.73 -11.17
C SER A 46 6.70 -12.42 -9.87
N ARG A 47 5.61 -11.65 -9.96
CA ARG A 47 4.77 -11.21 -8.84
C ARG A 47 3.33 -11.00 -9.29
N MET A 48 2.37 -11.21 -8.40
CA MET A 48 0.95 -10.96 -8.63
C MET A 48 0.42 -9.97 -7.59
N VAL A 49 -0.25 -8.90 -8.03
CA VAL A 49 -0.87 -7.92 -7.14
C VAL A 49 -2.39 -8.02 -7.27
N LEU A 50 -3.05 -8.45 -6.20
CA LEU A 50 -4.51 -8.54 -6.12
C LEU A 50 -5.07 -7.20 -5.66
N LEU A 51 -5.75 -6.48 -6.54
CA LEU A 51 -6.48 -5.26 -6.21
C LEU A 51 -7.85 -5.62 -5.64
N TRP A 52 -7.93 -5.78 -4.32
CA TRP A 52 -9.12 -6.34 -3.67
C TRP A 52 -10.25 -5.32 -3.53
N ASP A 53 -11.43 -5.74 -3.97
CA ASP A 53 -12.75 -5.18 -3.66
C ASP A 53 -13.65 -6.27 -3.03
N ASP A 54 -14.82 -5.89 -2.55
CA ASP A 54 -15.80 -6.79 -1.93
C ASP A 54 -16.41 -7.81 -2.91
N THR A 55 -16.15 -7.71 -4.21
CA THR A 55 -16.61 -8.67 -5.23
C THR A 55 -15.47 -9.53 -5.78
N TYR A 56 -14.23 -9.33 -5.32
CA TYR A 56 -13.06 -9.92 -5.96
C TYR A 56 -13.09 -11.45 -5.94
N PHE A 57 -13.35 -12.02 -4.77
CA PHE A 57 -13.47 -13.47 -4.58
C PHE A 57 -14.80 -14.04 -5.11
N GLU A 58 -15.70 -13.20 -5.61
CA GLU A 58 -16.86 -13.68 -6.36
C GLU A 58 -16.53 -13.95 -7.84
N ARG A 59 -15.38 -13.53 -8.35
CA ARG A 59 -15.03 -13.67 -9.78
C ARG A 59 -14.20 -14.93 -10.00
N LEU A 60 -14.82 -15.98 -10.58
CA LEU A 60 -14.12 -17.26 -10.82
C LEU A 60 -12.87 -17.11 -11.70
N TRP A 61 -12.92 -16.20 -12.68
CA TRP A 61 -11.76 -15.92 -13.53
C TRP A 61 -10.55 -15.41 -12.73
N CYS A 62 -10.74 -14.44 -11.85
CA CYS A 62 -9.68 -13.90 -11.00
C CYS A 62 -9.08 -14.97 -10.07
N LEU A 63 -9.91 -15.92 -9.62
CA LEU A 63 -9.48 -17.04 -8.79
C LEU A 63 -8.69 -18.08 -9.57
N MET A 64 -9.06 -18.34 -10.82
CA MET A 64 -8.30 -19.17 -11.74
C MET A 64 -6.90 -18.59 -11.95
N GLU A 65 -6.77 -17.28 -12.15
CA GLU A 65 -5.47 -16.60 -12.27
C GLU A 65 -4.64 -16.72 -10.98
N ILE A 66 -5.26 -16.57 -9.80
CA ILE A 66 -4.60 -16.82 -8.51
C ILE A 66 -4.09 -18.27 -8.43
N GLY A 67 -4.93 -19.24 -8.80
CA GLY A 67 -4.57 -20.66 -8.78
C GLY A 67 -3.39 -20.97 -9.71
N ILE A 68 -3.38 -20.42 -10.92
CA ILE A 68 -2.27 -20.58 -11.87
C ILE A 68 -0.98 -19.99 -11.29
N PHE A 69 -1.07 -18.77 -10.74
CA PHE A 69 0.10 -18.09 -10.18
C PHE A 69 0.66 -18.85 -8.97
N ALA A 70 -0.21 -19.21 -8.03
CA ALA A 70 0.15 -19.91 -6.80
C ALA A 70 0.67 -21.34 -7.03
N ASN A 71 0.24 -22.01 -8.10
CA ASN A 71 0.78 -23.31 -8.46
C ASN A 71 2.22 -23.24 -9.02
N SER A 72 2.68 -22.04 -9.40
CA SER A 72 3.98 -21.84 -10.05
C SER A 72 4.96 -21.02 -9.20
N HIS A 73 4.48 -20.41 -8.11
CA HIS A 73 5.23 -19.47 -7.28
C HIS A 73 4.90 -19.64 -5.81
N ASP A 74 5.83 -19.24 -4.95
CA ASP A 74 5.56 -19.08 -3.53
C ASP A 74 4.49 -18.00 -3.28
N THR A 75 3.67 -18.22 -2.25
CA THR A 75 2.67 -17.25 -1.78
C THR A 75 3.26 -15.88 -1.47
N ASP A 76 4.59 -15.79 -1.24
CA ASP A 76 5.27 -14.53 -0.99
C ASP A 76 5.34 -13.58 -2.19
N ALA A 77 5.26 -14.12 -3.42
CA ALA A 77 5.21 -13.34 -4.65
C ALA A 77 3.82 -12.74 -4.92
N LEU A 78 2.81 -13.15 -4.15
CA LEU A 78 1.44 -12.66 -4.22
C LEU A 78 1.21 -11.59 -3.15
N SER A 79 0.71 -10.42 -3.56
CA SER A 79 0.38 -9.32 -2.65
C SER A 79 -1.07 -8.88 -2.79
N VAL A 80 -1.77 -8.68 -1.68
CA VAL A 80 -3.16 -8.22 -1.61
C VAL A 80 -3.20 -6.74 -1.26
N LEU A 81 -3.62 -5.92 -2.20
CA LEU A 81 -3.70 -4.47 -2.02
C LEU A 81 -5.16 -4.00 -1.93
N PRO A 82 -5.59 -3.43 -0.80
CA PRO A 82 -6.94 -2.92 -0.67
C PRO A 82 -7.10 -1.56 -1.37
N LEU A 83 -8.24 -1.35 -2.03
CA LEU A 83 -8.49 -0.16 -2.86
C LEU A 83 -8.62 1.17 -2.08
N TRP A 84 -8.82 1.15 -0.76
CA TRP A 84 -8.89 2.39 0.05
C TRP A 84 -7.55 3.14 0.11
N LEU A 85 -6.43 2.43 -0.10
CA LEU A 85 -5.09 2.96 0.12
C LEU A 85 -4.74 4.06 -0.88
N ALA A 86 -5.00 3.85 -2.17
CA ALA A 86 -4.65 4.80 -3.23
C ALA A 86 -5.39 6.15 -3.10
N PRO A 87 -6.73 6.20 -2.93
CA PRO A 87 -7.45 7.45 -2.69
C PRO A 87 -6.94 8.18 -1.44
N TRP A 88 -6.74 7.46 -0.32
CA TRP A 88 -6.21 8.07 0.91
C TRP A 88 -4.83 8.69 0.68
N LEU A 89 -3.94 7.99 -0.01
CA LEU A 89 -2.59 8.49 -0.29
C LEU A 89 -2.62 9.72 -1.19
N LEU A 90 -3.33 9.67 -2.32
CA LEU A 90 -3.36 10.76 -3.30
C LEU A 90 -4.08 12.01 -2.76
N PHE A 91 -5.24 11.83 -2.13
CA PHE A 91 -5.95 12.95 -1.50
C PHE A 91 -5.20 13.47 -0.28
N GLY A 92 -4.59 12.58 0.51
CA GLY A 92 -3.74 12.95 1.64
C GLY A 92 -2.58 13.83 1.18
N MET A 93 -1.77 13.39 0.21
CA MET A 93 -0.67 14.17 -0.35
C MET A 93 -1.14 15.52 -0.91
N SER A 94 -2.29 15.55 -1.59
CA SER A 94 -2.86 16.79 -2.13
C SER A 94 -3.29 17.77 -1.05
N LEU A 95 -3.97 17.28 -0.01
CA LEU A 95 -4.39 18.10 1.13
C LEU A 95 -3.18 18.58 1.93
N GLU A 96 -2.17 17.74 2.13
CA GLU A 96 -0.92 18.11 2.80
C GLU A 96 -0.15 19.21 2.03
N TRP A 97 -0.14 19.13 0.70
CA TRP A 97 0.42 20.21 -0.13
C TRP A 97 -0.36 21.51 0.02
N LEU A 98 -1.70 21.45 -0.03
CA LEU A 98 -2.57 22.63 0.19
C LEU A 98 -2.38 23.21 1.60
N CYS A 99 -2.29 22.34 2.61
CA CYS A 99 -2.00 22.73 3.99
C CYS A 99 -0.67 23.47 4.04
N ALA A 100 0.42 22.94 3.49
CA ALA A 100 1.70 23.63 3.48
C ALA A 100 1.61 25.02 2.82
N ARG A 101 0.87 25.14 1.71
CA ARG A 101 0.67 26.41 0.99
C ARG A 101 -0.17 27.44 1.73
N TRP A 102 -1.17 27.01 2.49
CA TRP A 102 -2.10 27.92 3.18
C TRP A 102 -1.70 28.22 4.62
N THR A 103 -1.11 27.24 5.31
CA THR A 103 -0.75 27.36 6.72
C THR A 103 0.32 28.42 6.93
N ILE A 104 1.37 28.42 6.10
CA ILE A 104 2.49 29.34 6.26
C ILE A 104 2.02 30.81 6.17
N PRO A 105 1.27 31.24 5.13
CA PRO A 105 0.73 32.61 5.09
C PRO A 105 -0.26 32.90 6.22
N LEU A 106 -1.15 31.96 6.56
CA LEU A 106 -2.17 32.16 7.60
C LEU A 106 -1.52 32.36 8.97
N VAL A 107 -0.57 31.51 9.33
CA VAL A 107 0.13 31.59 10.61
C VAL A 107 1.05 32.81 10.64
N ASN A 108 1.79 33.10 9.55
CA ASN A 108 2.61 34.30 9.46
C ASN A 108 1.75 35.55 9.63
N SER A 109 0.66 35.70 8.86
CA SER A 109 -0.24 36.87 8.97
C SER A 109 -0.90 37.03 10.35
N SER A 110 -1.07 35.94 11.11
CA SER A 110 -1.64 35.97 12.45
C SER A 110 -0.61 36.29 13.53
N LEU A 111 0.65 35.84 13.35
CA LEU A 111 1.73 36.05 14.31
C LEU A 111 2.52 37.35 14.08
N THR A 112 2.57 37.86 12.85
CA THR A 112 3.34 39.07 12.48
C THR A 112 2.51 40.36 12.51
N GLN A 113 1.26 40.32 12.97
CA GLN A 113 0.40 41.50 12.97
C GLN A 113 0.81 42.60 13.98
N SER A 114 1.82 42.35 14.83
CA SER A 114 2.23 43.32 15.86
C SER A 114 3.57 44.02 15.60
N GLU A 115 4.54 43.43 14.91
CA GLU A 115 5.83 44.08 14.56
C GLU A 115 6.48 43.29 13.40
N PRO A 116 7.26 43.93 12.51
CA PRO A 116 8.13 43.22 11.59
C PRO A 116 9.04 42.26 12.39
N TRP A 117 9.05 40.98 12.06
CA TRP A 117 9.70 39.94 12.86
C TRP A 117 11.22 40.17 13.06
N PHE A 118 11.85 40.97 12.17
CA PHE A 118 13.24 41.41 12.26
C PHE A 118 13.52 42.50 13.32
N LEU A 119 12.49 43.05 13.98
CA LEU A 119 12.63 44.02 15.08
C LEU A 119 12.50 43.38 16.48
N ILE A 120 12.40 42.05 16.56
CA ILE A 120 12.19 41.36 17.84
C ILE A 120 13.54 41.19 18.58
N PRO A 121 13.68 41.66 19.83
CA PRO A 121 14.89 41.46 20.65
C PRO A 121 15.17 39.95 20.90
N PRO A 122 16.39 39.58 21.33
CA PRO A 122 16.79 38.19 21.54
C PRO A 122 15.71 37.42 22.32
N ILE A 123 15.21 36.37 21.69
CA ILE A 123 14.02 35.63 22.11
C ILE A 123 14.40 34.79 23.34
N SER A 124 13.74 35.01 24.47
CA SER A 124 13.91 34.12 25.62
C SER A 124 13.51 32.68 25.26
N PRO A 125 14.15 31.64 25.81
CA PRO A 125 13.81 30.25 25.50
C PRO A 125 12.31 29.93 25.67
N THR A 126 11.68 30.55 26.67
CA THR A 126 10.23 30.43 26.92
C THR A 126 9.38 31.00 25.80
N LYS A 127 9.80 32.13 25.21
CA LYS A 127 9.10 32.76 24.09
C LYS A 127 9.27 31.94 22.81
N LEU A 128 10.45 31.36 22.59
CA LEU A 128 10.71 30.46 21.47
C LEU A 128 9.83 29.20 21.53
N ILE A 129 9.72 28.58 22.71
CA ILE A 129 8.83 27.43 22.94
C ILE A 129 7.38 27.84 22.68
N ALA A 130 6.92 28.96 23.25
CA ALA A 130 5.54 29.42 23.09
C ALA A 130 5.19 29.69 21.61
N GLN A 131 6.11 30.32 20.85
CA GLN A 131 5.94 30.56 19.42
C GLN A 131 5.85 29.26 18.62
N ASN A 132 6.73 28.29 18.89
CA ASN A 132 6.70 27.00 18.20
C ASN A 132 5.44 26.19 18.52
N VAL A 133 4.95 26.25 19.77
CA VAL A 133 3.68 25.62 20.15
C VAL A 133 2.50 26.31 19.47
N ALA A 134 2.48 27.65 19.42
CA ALA A 134 1.44 28.39 18.71
C ALA A 134 1.43 28.06 17.21
N PHE A 135 2.61 27.98 16.58
CA PHE A 135 2.78 27.57 15.20
C PHE A 135 2.25 26.14 14.96
N ALA A 136 2.59 25.19 15.84
CA ALA A 136 2.11 23.81 15.79
C ALA A 136 0.57 23.70 15.91
N LEU A 137 -0.05 24.52 16.75
CA LEU A 137 -1.51 24.61 16.84
C LEU A 137 -2.13 25.19 15.57
N GLY A 138 -1.51 26.22 14.98
CA GLY A 138 -1.92 26.78 13.68
C GLY A 138 -1.88 25.74 12.56
N ILE A 139 -0.82 24.93 12.49
CA ILE A 139 -0.73 23.78 11.58
C ILE A 139 -1.88 22.80 11.83
N THR A 140 -2.21 22.51 13.08
CA THR A 140 -3.27 21.55 13.40
C THR A 140 -4.62 22.01 12.84
N VAL A 141 -4.95 23.29 12.98
CA VAL A 141 -6.19 23.88 12.45
C VAL A 141 -6.22 23.77 10.92
N ALA A 142 -5.12 24.12 10.25
CA ALA A 142 -5.03 24.03 8.80
C ALA A 142 -5.14 22.58 8.28
N ARG A 143 -4.73 21.60 9.09
CA ARG A 143 -4.77 20.16 8.77
C ARG A 143 -6.09 19.46 9.08
N LEU A 144 -7.10 20.17 9.59
CA LEU A 144 -8.43 19.59 9.85
C LEU A 144 -9.00 18.80 8.65
N PRO A 145 -8.91 19.27 7.39
CA PRO A 145 -9.36 18.48 6.24
C PRO A 145 -8.60 17.17 6.08
N SER A 146 -7.26 17.18 6.23
CA SER A 146 -6.43 15.97 6.18
C SER A 146 -6.77 14.99 7.29
N ILE A 147 -7.02 15.48 8.51
CA ILE A 147 -7.42 14.66 9.65
C ILE A 147 -8.77 14.00 9.38
N ALA A 148 -9.75 14.76 8.89
CA ALA A 148 -11.07 14.23 8.54
C ALA A 148 -10.99 13.14 7.45
N LEU A 149 -10.22 13.40 6.38
CA LEU A 149 -9.98 12.41 5.32
C LEU A 149 -9.30 11.15 5.87
N ALA A 150 -8.27 11.30 6.71
CA ALA A 150 -7.56 10.17 7.28
C ALA A 150 -8.48 9.31 8.16
N LEU A 151 -9.31 9.92 9.01
CA LEU A 151 -10.28 9.21 9.84
C LEU A 151 -11.31 8.45 8.99
N LEU A 152 -11.82 9.07 7.92
CA LEU A 152 -12.74 8.42 6.99
C LEU A 152 -12.07 7.22 6.30
N ALA A 153 -10.87 7.42 5.74
CA ALA A 153 -10.11 6.37 5.09
C ALA A 153 -9.76 5.22 6.04
N PHE A 154 -9.44 5.51 7.29
CA PHE A 154 -9.15 4.49 8.30
C PHE A 154 -10.39 3.75 8.76
N HIS A 155 -11.55 4.40 8.80
CA HIS A 155 -12.81 3.70 8.99
C HIS A 155 -13.05 2.69 7.84
N PHE A 156 -12.88 3.13 6.58
CA PHE A 156 -12.95 2.23 5.44
C PHE A 156 -11.92 1.11 5.52
N LYS A 157 -10.66 1.41 5.87
CA LYS A 157 -9.62 0.39 6.08
C LYS A 157 -10.08 -0.71 7.04
N LEU A 158 -10.63 -0.33 8.18
CA LEU A 158 -11.05 -1.29 9.22
C LEU A 158 -12.20 -2.17 8.71
N GLN A 159 -13.21 -1.57 8.06
CA GLN A 159 -14.33 -2.30 7.47
C GLN A 159 -13.88 -3.23 6.34
N THR A 160 -13.11 -2.71 5.38
CA THR A 160 -12.53 -3.45 4.26
C THR A 160 -11.70 -4.63 4.75
N ARG A 161 -10.84 -4.42 5.76
CA ARG A 161 -10.04 -5.51 6.33
C ARG A 161 -10.93 -6.62 6.89
N GLN A 162 -11.94 -6.28 7.69
CA GLN A 162 -12.83 -7.27 8.27
C GLN A 162 -13.61 -8.04 7.19
N ALA A 163 -14.08 -7.33 6.15
CA ALA A 163 -14.76 -7.93 5.02
C ALA A 163 -13.84 -8.89 4.23
N LEU A 164 -12.60 -8.48 3.93
CA LEU A 164 -11.59 -9.31 3.27
C LEU A 164 -11.32 -10.60 4.05
N LEU A 165 -11.03 -10.49 5.35
CA LEU A 165 -10.71 -11.65 6.18
C LEU A 165 -11.89 -12.62 6.26
N LYS A 166 -13.11 -12.09 6.43
CA LYS A 166 -14.33 -12.90 6.47
C LYS A 166 -14.61 -13.60 5.13
N GLN A 167 -14.35 -12.91 4.01
CA GLN A 167 -14.49 -13.51 2.68
C GLN A 167 -13.51 -14.66 2.47
N LEU A 168 -12.24 -14.48 2.86
CA LEU A 168 -11.22 -15.52 2.74
C LEU A 168 -11.51 -16.71 3.66
N GLU A 169 -11.94 -16.46 4.90
CA GLU A 169 -12.27 -17.51 5.88
C GLU A 169 -13.45 -18.38 5.43
N MET A 170 -14.50 -17.76 4.88
CA MET A 170 -15.71 -18.44 4.43
C MET A 170 -15.66 -18.84 2.95
N PHE A 171 -14.51 -18.68 2.29
CA PHE A 171 -14.41 -18.84 0.85
C PHE A 171 -14.75 -20.27 0.41
N ASP A 172 -15.55 -20.43 -0.64
CA ASP A 172 -15.77 -21.71 -1.31
C ASP A 172 -16.02 -21.46 -2.80
N VAL A 173 -15.21 -22.11 -3.64
CA VAL A 173 -15.25 -21.96 -5.10
C VAL A 173 -16.63 -22.27 -5.69
N HIS A 174 -17.39 -23.22 -5.14
CA HIS A 174 -18.68 -23.61 -5.72
C HIS A 174 -19.79 -22.62 -5.37
N THR A 175 -19.83 -22.15 -4.12
CA THR A 175 -20.93 -21.33 -3.60
C THR A 175 -20.70 -19.83 -3.72
N THR A 176 -19.45 -19.38 -3.58
CA THR A 176 -19.11 -17.94 -3.51
C THR A 176 -18.94 -17.33 -4.90
N THR A 177 -18.41 -18.11 -5.85
CA THR A 177 -17.99 -17.59 -7.15
C THR A 177 -19.14 -17.46 -8.13
N LYS A 178 -18.96 -16.57 -9.10
CA LYS A 178 -19.84 -16.25 -10.21
C LYS A 178 -18.98 -16.18 -11.46
N CYS A 179 -19.58 -16.54 -12.59
CA CYS A 179 -18.99 -16.36 -13.91
C CYS A 179 -19.77 -15.27 -14.63
N LEU A 180 -19.06 -14.46 -15.43
CA LEU A 180 -19.72 -13.49 -16.31
C LEU A 180 -20.60 -14.22 -17.33
N VAL A 181 -20.08 -15.33 -17.88
CA VAL A 181 -20.80 -16.25 -18.76
C VAL A 181 -20.96 -17.57 -18.02
N ALA A 182 -22.20 -17.97 -17.72
CA ALA A 182 -22.47 -19.18 -16.93
C ALA A 182 -21.92 -20.46 -17.57
N GLY A 183 -21.78 -20.49 -18.90
CA GLY A 183 -21.20 -21.62 -19.64
C GLY A 183 -19.71 -21.84 -19.42
N ASP A 184 -18.98 -20.84 -18.93
CA ASP A 184 -17.53 -20.94 -18.72
C ASP A 184 -17.18 -21.63 -17.40
N ARG A 185 -18.13 -21.75 -16.46
CA ARG A 185 -17.88 -22.33 -15.14
C ARG A 185 -17.25 -23.71 -15.19
N PRO A 186 -17.80 -24.71 -15.94
CA PRO A 186 -17.21 -26.05 -15.95
C PRO A 186 -15.79 -26.06 -16.50
N LEU A 187 -15.49 -25.20 -17.49
CA LEU A 187 -14.16 -25.08 -18.06
C LEU A 187 -13.16 -24.49 -17.05
N LEU A 188 -13.55 -23.43 -16.36
CA LEU A 188 -12.69 -22.77 -15.37
C LEU A 188 -12.47 -23.63 -14.12
N GLU A 189 -13.52 -24.33 -13.66
CA GLU A 189 -13.40 -25.29 -12.56
C GLU A 189 -12.51 -26.47 -12.95
N ASP A 190 -12.63 -27.01 -14.17
CA ASP A 190 -11.74 -28.08 -14.65
C ASP A 190 -10.29 -27.61 -14.77
N MET A 191 -10.06 -26.40 -15.31
CA MET A 191 -8.73 -25.79 -15.33
C MET A 191 -8.13 -25.67 -13.93
N LEU A 192 -8.92 -25.21 -12.95
CA LEU A 192 -8.48 -25.06 -11.57
C LEU A 192 -8.21 -26.41 -10.91
N ALA A 193 -9.10 -27.38 -11.10
CA ALA A 193 -8.93 -28.73 -10.57
C ALA A 193 -7.68 -29.41 -11.14
N ARG A 194 -7.35 -29.20 -12.42
CA ARG A 194 -6.12 -29.70 -13.05
C ARG A 194 -4.85 -29.14 -12.42
N LEU A 195 -4.87 -27.90 -11.93
CA LEU A 195 -3.69 -27.31 -11.28
C LEU A 195 -3.39 -27.98 -9.93
N TYR A 196 -4.42 -28.46 -9.24
CA TYR A 196 -4.33 -29.05 -7.91
C TYR A 196 -4.52 -30.58 -7.92
N ASP A 197 -4.46 -31.23 -9.09
CA ASP A 197 -4.60 -32.68 -9.20
C ASP A 197 -3.29 -33.47 -8.98
N GLU A 198 -2.17 -32.76 -8.81
CA GLU A 198 -0.80 -33.27 -8.63
C GLU A 198 -0.27 -34.14 -9.79
N ILE A 199 -1.05 -34.34 -10.86
CA ILE A 199 -0.68 -35.24 -11.98
C ILE A 199 0.45 -34.62 -12.81
N ASP A 200 0.43 -33.31 -13.03
CA ASP A 200 1.45 -32.60 -13.82
C ASP A 200 2.73 -32.29 -13.01
N ALA A 201 2.73 -32.47 -11.68
CA ALA A 201 3.85 -32.11 -10.81
C ALA A 201 4.96 -33.18 -10.75
N LEU A 202 4.67 -34.42 -11.15
CA LEU A 202 5.64 -35.51 -11.15
C LEU A 202 6.32 -35.63 -12.51
N PRO A 203 7.66 -35.53 -12.59
CA PRO A 203 8.34 -36.14 -13.71
C PRO A 203 8.12 -37.65 -13.57
N LEU A 204 7.27 -38.21 -14.43
CA LEU A 204 7.14 -39.65 -14.71
C LEU A 204 8.44 -40.14 -15.40
N ALA A 205 9.59 -39.85 -14.81
CA ALA A 205 10.89 -40.31 -15.22
C ALA A 205 11.28 -41.46 -14.30
N VAL A 206 10.77 -42.65 -14.59
CA VAL A 206 11.51 -43.86 -14.26
C VAL A 206 12.77 -43.79 -15.12
N ALA A 207 13.90 -43.44 -14.52
CA ALA A 207 15.18 -43.37 -15.22
C ALA A 207 15.54 -44.78 -15.69
N PHE A 208 15.36 -45.03 -16.98
CA PHE A 208 15.99 -46.14 -17.66
C PHE A 208 17.30 -45.60 -18.24
N ASP A 209 18.41 -46.30 -18.01
CA ASP A 209 19.72 -45.98 -18.58
C ASP A 209 19.66 -46.13 -20.11
N VAL A 210 19.25 -45.06 -20.78
CA VAL A 210 19.24 -44.97 -22.24
C VAL A 210 20.40 -44.04 -22.65
N PRO A 211 21.29 -44.47 -23.57
CA PRO A 211 22.45 -43.68 -23.97
C PRO A 211 22.05 -42.30 -24.53
N ASP A 212 22.80 -41.26 -24.14
CA ASP A 212 22.51 -39.83 -24.36
C ASP A 212 22.24 -39.43 -25.82
N SER A 213 22.67 -40.24 -26.79
CA SER A 213 22.46 -40.01 -28.21
C SER A 213 21.02 -40.25 -28.69
N GLU A 214 20.19 -41.01 -27.96
CA GLU A 214 18.78 -41.27 -28.32
C GLU A 214 17.79 -40.38 -27.56
N ALA A 215 18.23 -39.79 -26.44
CA ALA A 215 17.38 -38.97 -25.58
C ALA A 215 16.90 -37.67 -26.24
N GLN A 216 17.74 -37.04 -27.08
CA GLN A 216 17.43 -35.73 -27.70
C GLN A 216 16.37 -35.82 -28.82
N THR A 217 16.31 -36.93 -29.56
CA THR A 217 15.34 -37.16 -30.64
C THR A 217 13.94 -37.53 -30.13
N LEU A 218 13.84 -38.05 -28.90
CA LEU A 218 12.59 -38.53 -28.29
C LEU A 218 11.84 -37.46 -27.48
N LEU A 219 12.46 -36.31 -27.16
CA LEU A 219 11.86 -35.27 -26.31
C LEU A 219 10.46 -34.81 -26.75
N PRO A 220 10.17 -34.52 -28.05
CA PRO A 220 8.84 -34.08 -28.47
C PRO A 220 7.79 -35.20 -28.38
N GLN A 221 8.19 -36.44 -28.68
CA GLN A 221 7.30 -37.60 -28.60
C GLN A 221 7.00 -37.98 -27.14
N ARG A 222 7.99 -37.82 -26.25
CA ARG A 222 7.86 -38.05 -24.81
C ARG A 222 6.90 -37.04 -24.19
N ALA A 223 7.04 -35.75 -24.49
CA ALA A 223 6.10 -34.71 -24.03
C ALA A 223 4.65 -34.96 -24.50
N LEU A 224 4.46 -35.42 -25.74
CA LEU A 224 3.13 -35.77 -26.26
C LEU A 224 2.56 -37.03 -25.58
N HIS A 225 3.40 -38.03 -25.31
CA HIS A 225 3.03 -39.24 -24.60
C HIS A 225 2.65 -38.94 -23.15
N ASP A 226 3.43 -38.12 -22.46
CA ASP A 226 3.19 -37.71 -21.07
C ASP A 226 1.87 -36.93 -20.95
N ARG A 227 1.56 -36.04 -21.91
CA ARG A 227 0.24 -35.38 -21.98
C ARG A 227 -0.91 -36.37 -22.18
N LYS A 228 -0.77 -37.33 -23.09
CA LYS A 228 -1.81 -38.36 -23.30
C LYS A 228 -2.00 -39.24 -22.07
N LEU A 229 -0.91 -39.60 -21.39
CA LEU A 229 -0.95 -40.37 -20.15
C LEU A 229 -1.61 -39.56 -19.02
N ALA A 230 -1.29 -38.28 -18.89
CA ALA A 230 -1.93 -37.39 -17.93
C ALA A 230 -3.46 -37.33 -18.16
N GLU A 231 -3.93 -37.19 -19.41
CA GLU A 231 -5.37 -37.24 -19.70
C GLU A 231 -6.02 -38.59 -19.35
N VAL A 232 -5.31 -39.71 -19.56
CA VAL A 232 -5.80 -41.03 -19.13
C VAL A 232 -5.90 -41.12 -17.60
N LEU A 233 -4.88 -40.65 -16.88
CA LEU A 233 -4.88 -40.59 -15.40
C LEU A 233 -6.00 -39.68 -14.86
N ARG A 234 -6.40 -38.66 -15.62
CA ARG A 234 -7.53 -37.78 -15.27
C ARG A 234 -8.90 -38.43 -15.45
N THR A 235 -8.99 -39.55 -16.16
CA THR A 235 -10.26 -40.24 -16.37
C THR A 235 -10.78 -40.79 -15.03
N GLU A 236 -12.06 -40.58 -14.72
CA GLU A 236 -12.65 -40.91 -13.42
C GLU A 236 -12.48 -42.40 -13.02
N SER A 237 -12.55 -43.30 -14.00
CA SER A 237 -12.33 -44.74 -13.78
C SER A 237 -10.90 -45.06 -13.33
N VAL A 238 -9.91 -44.32 -13.83
CA VAL A 238 -8.51 -44.46 -13.46
C VAL A 238 -8.25 -43.77 -12.13
N ARG A 239 -8.77 -42.54 -11.94
CA ARG A 239 -8.66 -41.79 -10.67
C ARG A 239 -9.14 -42.60 -9.46
N LYS A 240 -10.26 -43.32 -9.60
CA LYS A 240 -10.81 -44.18 -8.54
C LYS A 240 -9.88 -45.30 -8.07
N VAL A 241 -8.95 -45.73 -8.93
CA VAL A 241 -8.00 -46.81 -8.64
C VAL A 241 -6.62 -46.25 -8.28
N THR A 242 -6.29 -45.05 -8.73
CA THR A 242 -5.06 -44.35 -8.34
C THR A 242 -5.22 -43.62 -7.00
N SER A 243 -4.10 -43.25 -6.37
CA SER A 243 -4.09 -42.37 -5.20
C SER A 243 -4.26 -40.88 -5.51
N TYR A 244 -4.47 -40.51 -6.79
CA TYR A 244 -4.64 -39.12 -7.19
C TYR A 244 -5.96 -38.53 -6.69
N PRO A 245 -5.99 -37.24 -6.33
CA PRO A 245 -7.19 -36.58 -5.84
C PRO A 245 -8.30 -36.55 -6.91
N SER A 246 -9.53 -36.72 -6.46
CA SER A 246 -10.72 -36.50 -7.29
C SER A 246 -10.85 -35.03 -7.69
N HIS A 247 -11.66 -34.74 -8.71
CA HIS A 247 -11.92 -33.36 -9.14
C HIS A 247 -12.38 -32.46 -7.97
N GLN A 248 -13.29 -32.98 -7.13
CA GLN A 248 -13.77 -32.26 -5.95
C GLN A 248 -12.69 -32.10 -4.88
N GLN A 249 -11.82 -33.10 -4.70
CA GLN A 249 -10.70 -33.00 -3.76
C GLN A 249 -9.66 -31.96 -4.22
N ALA A 250 -9.39 -31.87 -5.53
CA ALA A 250 -8.50 -30.85 -6.08
C ALA A 250 -9.07 -29.43 -5.90
N LEU A 251 -10.37 -29.25 -6.13
CA LEU A 251 -11.04 -27.97 -5.84
C LEU A 251 -11.05 -27.65 -4.33
N GLU A 252 -11.20 -28.65 -3.47
CA GLU A 252 -11.09 -28.43 -2.02
C GLU A 252 -9.65 -28.09 -1.59
N ALA A 253 -8.63 -28.64 -2.26
CA ALA A 253 -7.24 -28.23 -2.04
C ALA A 253 -7.04 -26.73 -2.38
N PHE A 254 -7.66 -26.24 -3.45
CA PHE A 254 -7.68 -24.81 -3.77
C PHE A 254 -8.44 -23.98 -2.70
N ASN A 255 -9.61 -24.45 -2.25
CA ASN A 255 -10.35 -23.79 -1.16
C ASN A 255 -9.49 -23.67 0.09
N THR A 256 -8.78 -24.74 0.47
CA THR A 256 -7.83 -24.75 1.60
C THR A 256 -6.68 -23.77 1.37
N PHE A 257 -6.13 -23.70 0.16
CA PHE A 257 -5.11 -22.69 -0.19
C PHE A 257 -5.62 -21.26 0.07
N ILE A 258 -6.84 -20.92 -0.37
CA ILE A 258 -7.41 -19.59 -0.16
C ILE A 258 -7.70 -19.30 1.32
N ARG A 259 -8.33 -20.25 2.02
CA ARG A 259 -8.73 -20.11 3.43
C ARG A 259 -7.54 -20.05 4.38
N GLU A 260 -6.44 -20.72 4.06
CA GLU A 260 -5.28 -20.80 4.94
C GLU A 260 -4.14 -19.92 4.44
N HIS A 261 -3.57 -20.24 3.28
CA HIS A 261 -2.33 -19.63 2.82
C HIS A 261 -2.55 -18.17 2.41
N LEU A 262 -3.58 -17.91 1.60
CA LEU A 262 -3.89 -16.55 1.17
C LEU A 262 -4.42 -15.70 2.35
N LEU A 263 -5.19 -16.28 3.25
CA LEU A 263 -5.63 -15.62 4.49
C LEU A 263 -4.44 -15.20 5.37
N GLN A 264 -3.48 -16.10 5.62
CA GLN A 264 -2.28 -15.78 6.39
C GLN A 264 -1.45 -14.69 5.70
N LYS A 265 -1.29 -14.75 4.38
CA LYS A 265 -0.62 -13.70 3.61
C LYS A 265 -1.33 -12.36 3.74
N ALA A 266 -2.64 -12.33 3.60
CA ALA A 266 -3.46 -11.12 3.76
C ALA A 266 -3.35 -10.55 5.19
N LEU A 267 -3.31 -11.40 6.22
CA LEU A 267 -3.09 -10.99 7.61
C LEU A 267 -1.70 -10.38 7.83
N GLN A 268 -0.67 -10.99 7.23
CA GLN A 268 0.72 -10.53 7.32
C GLN A 268 0.90 -9.16 6.63
N GLU A 269 0.44 -9.02 5.39
CA GLU A 269 0.60 -7.79 4.59
C GLU A 269 -0.25 -6.64 5.11
N SER A 270 -1.49 -6.94 5.55
CA SER A 270 -2.36 -5.93 6.13
C SER A 270 -1.84 -5.45 7.51
N GLY A 271 -0.86 -6.16 8.09
CA GLY A 271 -0.26 -5.86 9.39
C GLY A 271 -1.25 -5.95 10.55
N ALA A 272 -0.87 -5.38 11.70
CA ALA A 272 -1.81 -5.20 12.81
C ALA A 272 -2.92 -4.22 12.42
N GLU A 273 -4.15 -4.47 12.89
CA GLU A 273 -5.34 -3.66 12.59
C GLU A 273 -5.11 -2.16 12.83
N THR A 274 -4.34 -1.83 13.87
CA THR A 274 -4.05 -0.45 14.31
C THR A 274 -2.69 0.08 13.84
N ARG A 275 -2.01 -0.59 12.91
CA ARG A 275 -0.69 -0.18 12.40
C ARG A 275 -0.74 0.12 10.90
N ILE A 276 0.03 1.11 10.49
CA ILE A 276 0.32 1.44 9.09
C ILE A 276 1.83 1.31 8.90
N SER A 277 2.26 0.87 7.72
CA SER A 277 3.69 0.81 7.39
C SER A 277 4.31 2.21 7.50
N PRO A 278 5.45 2.37 8.19
CA PRO A 278 6.15 3.65 8.29
C PRO A 278 6.44 4.28 6.91
N SER A 279 6.77 3.47 5.90
CA SER A 279 7.03 3.95 4.54
C SER A 279 5.81 4.61 3.90
N LEU A 280 4.61 4.04 4.13
CA LEU A 280 3.35 4.64 3.66
C LEU A 280 3.06 5.94 4.42
N CYS A 281 3.28 5.95 5.74
CA CYS A 281 3.15 7.17 6.54
C CYS A 281 4.08 8.27 6.02
N SER A 282 5.35 7.96 5.73
CA SER A 282 6.29 8.93 5.18
C SER A 282 5.84 9.47 3.82
N LEU A 283 5.30 8.61 2.95
CA LEU A 283 4.86 9.01 1.61
C LEU A 283 3.69 10.00 1.66
N THR A 284 2.70 9.79 2.53
CA THR A 284 1.55 10.70 2.67
C THR A 284 1.98 12.13 3.06
N TYR A 285 3.08 12.28 3.80
CA TYR A 285 3.57 13.56 4.29
C TYR A 285 4.69 14.14 3.44
N MET A 286 5.18 13.41 2.43
CA MET A 286 6.28 13.86 1.59
C MET A 286 5.97 15.23 0.96
N ALA A 287 4.73 15.44 0.53
CA ALA A 287 4.30 16.72 -0.04
C ALA A 287 4.40 17.89 0.95
N PHE A 288 4.02 17.67 2.21
CA PHE A 288 4.16 18.66 3.28
C PHE A 288 5.64 18.98 3.54
N VAL A 289 6.46 17.93 3.68
CA VAL A 289 7.92 18.07 3.90
C VAL A 289 8.56 18.84 2.76
N CYS A 290 8.30 18.48 1.50
CA CYS A 290 8.83 19.19 0.35
C CYS A 290 8.37 20.66 0.33
N GLY A 291 7.12 20.91 0.73
CA GLY A 291 6.60 22.26 0.93
C GLY A 291 7.40 23.05 1.97
N CYS A 292 7.60 22.48 3.17
CA CYS A 292 8.40 23.10 4.23
C CYS A 292 9.86 23.30 3.81
N LEU A 293 10.49 22.31 3.16
CA LEU A 293 11.84 22.44 2.61
C LEU A 293 11.92 23.62 1.63
N SER A 294 10.94 23.73 0.73
CA SER A 294 10.93 24.82 -0.26
C SER A 294 10.76 26.21 0.37
N ALA A 295 9.91 26.34 1.40
CA ALA A 295 9.64 27.61 2.06
C ALA A 295 10.78 28.01 3.01
N THR A 296 11.21 27.10 3.88
CA THR A 296 12.17 27.41 4.95
C THR A 296 13.61 27.39 4.44
N TYR A 297 14.01 26.38 3.65
CA TYR A 297 15.43 26.25 3.27
C TYR A 297 15.79 27.03 2.01
N LEU A 298 14.96 26.94 0.98
CA LEU A 298 15.30 27.53 -0.32
C LEU A 298 14.95 29.01 -0.39
N GLN A 299 13.94 29.44 0.36
CA GLN A 299 13.46 30.82 0.33
C GLN A 299 13.83 31.63 1.57
N CYS A 300 14.27 31.00 2.67
CA CYS A 300 14.54 31.68 3.95
C CYS A 300 13.41 32.66 4.29
N ASP A 301 12.16 32.18 4.16
CA ASP A 301 10.93 32.95 4.35
C ASP A 301 10.80 34.24 3.53
N GLY A 302 11.50 34.29 2.39
CA GLY A 302 11.46 35.39 1.43
C GLY A 302 12.48 36.49 1.71
N VAL A 303 13.40 36.30 2.66
CA VAL A 303 14.51 37.22 2.96
C VAL A 303 15.88 36.58 2.69
N PRO A 304 16.95 37.37 2.53
CA PRO A 304 18.30 36.83 2.46
C PRO A 304 18.63 35.99 3.70
N CYS A 305 19.13 34.76 3.49
CA CYS A 305 19.36 33.79 4.56
C CYS A 305 20.41 34.23 5.60
N ASP A 306 21.30 35.14 5.25
CA ASP A 306 22.25 35.78 6.15
C ASP A 306 21.55 36.76 7.10
N VAL A 307 20.58 37.52 6.59
CA VAL A 307 19.74 38.43 7.38
C VAL A 307 18.84 37.64 8.33
N GLU A 308 18.19 36.59 7.85
CA GLU A 308 17.37 35.68 8.67
C GLU A 308 18.18 35.06 9.81
N ALA A 309 19.35 34.50 9.48
CA ALA A 309 20.21 33.87 10.48
C ALA A 309 20.63 34.86 11.58
N GLN A 310 21.02 36.08 11.21
CA GLN A 310 21.39 37.13 12.18
C GLN A 310 20.20 37.60 13.00
N ALA A 311 19.04 37.80 12.38
CA ALA A 311 17.82 38.24 13.05
C ALA A 311 17.34 37.22 14.10
N THR A 312 17.49 35.93 13.82
CA THR A 312 17.10 34.84 14.73
C THR A 312 18.19 34.51 15.76
N GLY A 313 19.36 35.17 15.71
CA GLY A 313 20.44 35.03 16.69
C GLY A 313 21.42 33.89 16.42
N TYR A 314 21.45 33.37 15.20
CA TYR A 314 22.47 32.42 14.75
C TYR A 314 23.77 33.14 14.37
N ALA A 315 24.91 32.50 14.63
CA ALA A 315 26.21 33.05 14.28
C ALA A 315 26.51 32.98 12.77
N SER A 316 25.85 32.08 12.06
CA SER A 316 26.01 31.90 10.61
C SER A 316 24.81 31.19 9.99
N THR A 317 24.62 31.35 8.68
CA THR A 317 23.61 30.62 7.90
C THR A 317 23.78 29.11 7.96
N GLN A 318 25.03 28.62 8.02
CA GLN A 318 25.29 27.17 8.15
C GLN A 318 24.76 26.62 9.49
N GLN A 319 24.84 27.42 10.55
CA GLN A 319 24.34 27.04 11.87
C GLN A 319 22.81 26.96 11.89
N MET A 320 22.14 27.93 11.25
CA MET A 320 20.69 27.92 11.05
C MET A 320 20.25 26.66 10.28
N TRP A 321 20.88 26.38 9.13
CA TRP A 321 20.59 25.17 8.36
C TRP A 321 20.83 23.88 9.13
N ALA A 322 21.89 23.80 9.94
CA ALA A 322 22.14 22.64 10.78
C ALA A 322 21.02 22.44 11.83
N ALA A 323 20.55 23.52 12.46
CA ALA A 323 19.43 23.48 13.40
C ALA A 323 18.13 23.03 12.71
N ASP A 324 17.85 23.58 11.53
CA ASP A 324 16.66 23.21 10.75
C ASP A 324 16.71 21.74 10.32
N VAL A 325 17.88 21.20 9.94
CA VAL A 325 18.01 19.80 9.52
C VAL A 325 17.73 18.89 10.70
N LEU A 326 18.24 19.22 11.88
CA LEU A 326 17.96 18.47 13.11
C LEU A 326 16.49 18.55 13.50
N ALA A 327 15.85 19.72 13.39
CA ALA A 327 14.42 19.89 13.64
C ALA A 327 13.56 19.09 12.64
N MET A 328 13.96 19.04 11.37
CA MET A 328 13.32 18.20 10.36
C MET A 328 13.48 16.71 10.67
N LEU A 329 14.69 16.24 10.99
CA LEU A 329 14.93 14.85 11.39
C LEU A 329 14.10 14.47 12.63
N ASN A 330 13.94 15.39 13.59
CA ASN A 330 13.03 15.19 14.71
C ASN A 330 11.58 15.03 14.24
N THR A 331 11.13 15.85 13.29
CA THR A 331 9.78 15.75 12.71
C THR A 331 9.57 14.41 11.98
N PHE A 332 10.57 13.95 11.21
CA PHE A 332 10.55 12.66 10.51
C PHE A 332 10.45 11.47 11.45
N THR A 333 11.13 11.53 12.60
CA THR A 333 11.18 10.44 13.57
C THR A 333 9.99 10.46 14.52
N LEU A 334 9.52 11.64 14.93
CA LEU A 334 8.48 11.79 15.93
C LEU A 334 7.08 11.90 15.32
N VAL A 335 6.87 12.76 14.31
CA VAL A 335 5.52 13.10 13.82
C VAL A 335 5.04 12.12 12.77
N LEU A 336 5.85 11.87 11.73
CA LEU A 336 5.43 11.08 10.57
C LEU A 336 4.96 9.65 10.91
N PRO A 337 5.70 8.85 11.70
CA PRO A 337 5.27 7.49 11.98
C PRO A 337 4.12 7.44 13.02
N THR A 338 4.01 8.43 13.89
CA THR A 338 3.08 8.38 15.02
C THR A 338 1.70 8.88 14.65
N LEU A 339 1.59 9.95 13.84
CA LEU A 339 0.30 10.62 13.63
C LEU A 339 -0.72 9.75 12.88
N PRO A 340 -0.42 9.12 11.72
CA PRO A 340 -1.37 8.21 11.07
C PRO A 340 -1.73 7.01 11.94
N SER A 341 -0.75 6.47 12.68
CA SER A 341 -0.97 5.34 13.60
C SER A 341 -1.90 5.72 14.75
N LEU A 342 -1.76 6.93 15.29
CA LEU A 342 -2.61 7.46 16.35
C LEU A 342 -4.03 7.74 15.84
N LEU A 343 -4.15 8.36 14.66
CA LEU A 343 -5.46 8.58 14.02
C LEU A 343 -6.18 7.25 13.69
N LEU A 344 -5.45 6.22 13.26
CA LEU A 344 -6.02 4.89 13.03
C LEU A 344 -6.50 4.24 14.34
N LYS A 345 -5.76 4.41 15.44
CA LYS A 345 -6.20 3.96 16.77
C LYS A 345 -7.45 4.71 17.24
N VAL A 346 -7.53 6.02 17.00
CA VAL A 346 -8.74 6.82 17.27
C VAL A 346 -9.91 6.31 16.45
N ALA A 347 -9.72 6.09 15.14
CA ALA A 347 -10.76 5.57 14.25
C ALA A 347 -11.27 4.20 14.73
N GLY A 348 -10.37 3.29 15.12
CA GLY A 348 -10.73 1.98 15.68
C GLY A 348 -11.48 2.07 17.01
N ALA A 349 -10.99 2.88 17.95
CA ALA A 349 -11.65 3.07 19.24
C ALA A 349 -13.06 3.62 19.09
N VAL A 350 -13.26 4.56 18.14
CA VAL A 350 -14.55 5.15 17.85
C VAL A 350 -15.48 4.19 17.09
N SER A 351 -14.96 3.41 16.13
CA SER A 351 -15.77 2.46 15.37
C SER A 351 -16.34 1.32 16.21
N HIS A 352 -15.67 0.95 17.32
CA HIS A 352 -16.17 -0.05 18.25
C HIS A 352 -17.34 0.45 19.13
N GLN A 353 -17.58 1.77 19.19
CA GLN A 353 -18.68 2.33 19.97
C GLN A 353 -19.99 2.20 19.20
N LYS A 354 -21.04 1.68 19.85
CA LYS A 354 -22.42 1.56 19.32
C LYS A 354 -23.16 2.91 19.29
N ILE A 355 -22.53 3.95 18.76
CA ILE A 355 -23.10 5.29 18.59
C ILE A 355 -23.36 5.56 17.11
N GLY A 356 -24.27 6.49 16.79
CA GLY A 356 -24.59 6.82 15.41
C GLY A 356 -23.39 7.38 14.62
N ILE A 357 -23.37 7.18 13.30
CA ILE A 357 -22.26 7.54 12.40
C ILE A 357 -21.86 9.02 12.53
N CYS A 358 -22.83 9.94 12.66
CA CYS A 358 -22.53 11.36 12.85
C CYS A 358 -21.81 11.64 14.17
N CYS A 359 -22.18 10.93 15.25
CA CYS A 359 -21.51 11.03 16.54
C CYS A 359 -20.10 10.45 16.47
N GLN A 360 -19.93 9.31 15.79
CA GLN A 360 -18.61 8.72 15.53
C GLN A 360 -17.70 9.70 14.78
N ALA A 361 -18.19 10.32 13.70
CA ALA A 361 -17.42 11.29 12.93
C ALA A 361 -16.99 12.49 13.79
N SER A 362 -17.90 13.08 14.56
CA SER A 362 -17.60 14.24 15.42
C SER A 362 -16.62 13.90 16.54
N VAL A 363 -16.82 12.78 17.24
CA VAL A 363 -15.92 12.32 18.31
C VAL A 363 -14.54 11.96 17.74
N GLY A 364 -14.51 11.25 16.60
CA GLY A 364 -13.29 10.91 15.89
C GLY A 364 -12.52 12.16 15.47
N LEU A 365 -13.18 13.17 14.92
CA LEU A 365 -12.55 14.43 14.53
C LEU A 365 -12.02 15.19 15.74
N LEU A 366 -12.77 15.27 16.84
CA LEU A 366 -12.33 15.93 18.06
C LEU A 366 -11.08 15.25 18.66
N LEU A 367 -11.12 13.92 18.83
CA LEU A 367 -10.01 13.15 19.38
C LEU A 367 -8.80 13.14 18.44
N GLY A 368 -9.04 13.06 17.12
CA GLY A 368 -7.99 13.12 16.10
C GLY A 368 -7.30 14.49 16.06
N THR A 369 -8.07 15.57 16.19
CA THR A 369 -7.54 16.94 16.28
C THR A 369 -6.74 17.14 17.55
N ALA A 370 -7.26 16.71 18.71
CA ALA A 370 -6.53 16.79 19.98
C ALA A 370 -5.22 15.98 19.94
N SER A 371 -5.25 14.79 19.34
CA SER A 371 -4.08 13.94 19.12
C SER A 371 -3.04 14.63 18.22
N CYS A 372 -3.48 15.23 17.12
CA CYS A 372 -2.61 15.97 16.21
C CYS A 372 -1.99 17.20 16.89
N ALA A 373 -2.81 17.99 17.60
CA ALA A 373 -2.36 19.14 18.37
C ALA A 373 -1.28 18.75 19.39
N PHE A 374 -1.50 17.67 20.13
CA PHE A 374 -0.55 17.16 21.10
C PHE A 374 0.78 16.75 20.46
N THR A 375 0.75 15.91 19.41
CA THR A 375 1.96 15.43 18.73
C THR A 375 2.74 16.59 18.08
N LEU A 376 2.05 17.52 17.42
CA LEU A 376 2.70 18.68 16.80
C LEU A 376 3.25 19.65 17.84
N SER A 377 2.55 19.87 18.97
CA SER A 377 3.05 20.72 20.05
C SER A 377 4.30 20.13 20.69
N LEU A 378 4.31 18.82 20.92
CA LEU A 378 5.51 18.11 21.42
C LEU A 378 6.68 18.27 20.45
N ASN A 379 6.42 18.10 19.14
CA ASN A 379 7.42 18.35 18.10
C ASN A 379 7.93 19.80 18.13
N GLY A 380 7.03 20.77 18.28
CA GLY A 380 7.37 22.20 18.39
C GLY A 380 8.25 22.50 19.59
N VAL A 381 7.98 21.89 20.75
CA VAL A 381 8.86 22.00 21.93
C VAL A 381 10.25 21.43 21.63
N CYS A 382 10.33 20.24 21.02
CA CYS A 382 11.62 19.64 20.64
C CYS A 382 12.39 20.51 19.65
N CYS A 383 11.72 21.06 18.63
CA CYS A 383 12.34 21.96 17.65
C CYS A 383 12.84 23.24 18.32
N ALA A 384 12.05 23.84 19.20
CA ALA A 384 12.47 25.02 19.98
C ALA A 384 13.72 24.75 20.83
N CYS A 385 13.79 23.57 21.47
CA CYS A 385 14.98 23.17 22.24
C CYS A 385 16.21 22.99 21.34
N ILE A 386 16.06 22.35 20.18
CA ILE A 386 17.13 22.18 19.19
C ILE A 386 17.63 23.57 18.75
N THR A 387 16.74 24.44 18.29
CA THR A 387 17.07 25.82 17.88
C THR A 387 17.77 26.59 18.99
N GLY A 388 17.27 26.50 20.23
CA GLY A 388 17.86 27.14 21.40
C GLY A 388 19.30 26.72 21.69
N MET A 389 19.72 25.49 21.34
CA MET A 389 21.12 25.05 21.48
C MET A 389 22.09 25.73 20.52
N PHE A 390 21.59 26.26 19.40
CA PHE A 390 22.40 26.90 18.37
C PHE A 390 22.41 28.43 18.50
N ILE A 391 21.41 29.04 19.14
CA ILE A 391 21.41 30.48 19.35
C ILE A 391 22.51 30.83 20.37
N GLN A 392 23.39 31.78 20.02
CA GLN A 392 24.45 32.21 20.93
C GLN A 392 23.88 33.15 22.00
N ASP A 393 24.10 32.83 23.28
CA ASP A 393 23.68 33.64 24.45
C ASP A 393 24.35 35.05 24.51
N GLY A 394 25.10 35.46 23.49
CA GLY A 394 26.14 36.49 23.60
C GLY A 394 26.00 37.75 22.76
N VAL A 395 24.99 37.92 21.92
CA VAL A 395 24.76 39.18 21.18
C VAL A 395 23.70 39.99 21.93
N ARG A 396 24.12 40.64 23.02
CA ARG A 396 23.36 41.72 23.70
C ARG A 396 23.96 43.07 23.35
#